data_AF-A0A4U7FAX1-F1
#
_entry.id   AF-A0A4U7FAX1-F1
#
_cell.length_a   1.000
_cell.length_b   1.000
_cell.length_c   1.000
_cell.angle_alpha   90.00
_cell.angle_beta   90.00
_cell.angle_gamma   90.00
#
_symmetry.space_group_name_H-M   'P 1'
#
loop_
_entity.id
_entity.type
_entity.pdbx_description
1 polymer ?
#
loop_
_entity_poly.entity_id
_entity_poly.type
_entity_poly.pdbx_seq_one_letter_code
_entity_poly.pdbx_strand_id
1 'polypeptide(L)'
;MGFFSDLKEDAVGFVRDPTDEQKALFAAVVVMAIADRALWWIDFPFVVRTTAAVGIGFIGLFVASYLITGKFVPPDGNADDEDEPEEYVDEMDP
;
A
#
# COMPACT_ATOMS: atom_id res chain seq x y z
N MET A 1 22.36 -5.49 -14.62
CA MET A 1 22.11 -4.98 -16.00
C MET A 1 21.37 -6.01 -16.84
N GLY A 2 20.15 -6.32 -16.42
CA GLY A 2 19.24 -7.18 -17.14
C GLY A 2 17.95 -7.18 -16.35
N PHE A 3 16.83 -6.89 -17.00
CA PHE A 3 15.51 -6.70 -16.37
C PHE A 3 15.16 -7.76 -15.31
N PHE A 4 15.56 -9.02 -15.53
CA PHE A 4 15.36 -10.11 -14.58
C PHE A 4 16.28 -10.07 -13.33
N SER A 5 17.48 -9.51 -13.44
CA SER A 5 18.38 -9.25 -12.30
C SER A 5 17.79 -8.16 -11.41
N ASP A 6 17.35 -7.07 -12.04
CA ASP A 6 16.84 -5.90 -11.33
C ASP A 6 15.52 -6.25 -10.60
N LEU A 7 14.63 -7.00 -11.26
CA LEU A 7 13.39 -7.51 -10.63
C LEU A 7 13.65 -8.51 -9.50
N LYS A 8 14.71 -9.33 -9.62
CA LYS A 8 15.13 -10.23 -8.54
C LYS A 8 15.70 -9.43 -7.37
N GLU A 9 16.51 -8.43 -7.64
CA GLU A 9 17.09 -7.55 -6.61
C GLU A 9 16.00 -6.80 -5.85
N ASP A 10 14.99 -6.28 -6.56
CA ASP A 10 13.83 -5.64 -5.94
C ASP A 10 13.01 -6.59 -5.06
N ALA A 11 12.72 -7.81 -5.55
CA ALA A 11 12.05 -8.83 -4.75
C ALA A 11 12.87 -9.27 -3.53
N VAL A 12 14.19 -9.36 -3.65
CA VAL A 12 15.09 -9.67 -2.53
C VAL A 12 15.13 -8.51 -1.54
N GLY A 13 15.11 -7.27 -2.03
CA GLY A 13 15.00 -6.04 -1.24
C GLY A 13 13.72 -6.03 -0.42
N PHE A 14 12.56 -6.19 -1.08
CA PHE A 14 11.25 -6.28 -0.43
C PHE A 14 11.19 -7.34 0.68
N VAL A 15 11.86 -8.48 0.51
CA VAL A 15 11.87 -9.55 1.51
C VAL A 15 12.83 -9.27 2.67
N ARG A 16 13.96 -8.62 2.42
CA ARG A 16 15.03 -8.45 3.43
C ARG A 16 14.93 -7.14 4.19
N ASP A 17 14.57 -6.06 3.51
CA ASP A 17 14.47 -4.72 4.06
C ASP A 17 13.43 -3.90 3.28
N PRO A 18 12.12 -4.18 3.47
CA PRO A 18 11.07 -3.46 2.75
C PRO A 18 10.96 -2.00 3.23
N THR A 19 10.61 -1.11 2.31
CA THR A 19 10.25 0.27 2.65
C THR A 19 8.93 0.33 3.43
N ASP A 20 8.66 1.44 4.11
CA ASP A 20 7.41 1.59 4.87
C ASP A 20 6.17 1.65 3.97
N GLU A 21 6.30 2.20 2.75
CA GLU A 21 5.27 2.12 1.72
C GLU A 21 5.00 0.66 1.31
N GLN A 22 6.06 -0.10 0.99
CA GLN A 22 5.96 -1.50 0.61
C GLN A 22 5.31 -2.35 1.71
N LYS A 23 5.64 -2.09 2.99
CA LYS A 23 4.97 -2.72 4.14
C LYS A 23 3.49 -2.38 4.20
N ALA A 24 3.12 -1.11 4.01
CA ALA A 24 1.73 -0.67 4.03
C ALA A 24 0.92 -1.27 2.88
N LEU A 25 1.48 -1.28 1.66
CA LEU A 25 0.88 -1.92 0.49
C LEU A 25 0.71 -3.43 0.68
N PHE A 26 1.72 -4.11 1.22
CA PHE A 26 1.63 -5.53 1.53
C PHE A 26 0.53 -5.81 2.56
N ALA A 27 0.45 -5.00 3.62
CA ALA A 27 -0.61 -5.11 4.61
C ALA A 27 -2.00 -4.91 3.98
N ALA A 28 -2.16 -3.93 3.09
CA ALA A 28 -3.42 -3.69 2.38
C ALA A 28 -3.84 -4.89 1.51
N VAL A 29 -2.88 -5.51 0.80
CA VAL A 29 -3.14 -6.73 0.01
C VAL A 29 -3.56 -7.89 0.91
N VAL A 30 -2.90 -8.08 2.05
CA VAL A 30 -3.27 -9.12 3.02
C VAL A 30 -4.68 -8.88 3.57
N VAL A 31 -5.01 -7.64 3.94
CA VAL A 31 -6.34 -7.25 4.41
C VAL A 31 -7.40 -7.53 3.34
N MET A 32 -7.14 -7.17 2.08
CA MET A 32 -8.04 -7.45 0.97
C MET A 32 -8.27 -8.95 0.78
N ALA A 33 -7.22 -9.77 0.85
CA ALA A 33 -7.34 -11.22 0.70
C ALA A 33 -8.16 -11.85 1.83
N ILE A 34 -7.96 -11.39 3.07
CA ILE A 34 -8.75 -11.83 4.23
C ILE A 34 -10.22 -11.40 4.06
N ALA A 35 -10.47 -10.16 3.62
CA ALA A 35 -11.81 -9.64 3.39
C ALA A 35 -12.57 -10.41 2.31
N ASP A 36 -11.95 -10.70 1.17
CA ASP A 36 -12.55 -11.53 0.12
C ASP A 36 -12.91 -12.91 0.66
N ARG A 37 -11.99 -13.54 1.42
CA ARG A 37 -12.23 -14.86 2.00
C ARG A 37 -13.34 -14.86 3.05
N ALA A 38 -13.41 -13.83 3.88
CA ALA A 38 -14.44 -13.69 4.90
C ALA A 38 -15.82 -13.49 4.28
N LEU A 39 -15.93 -12.62 3.27
CA LEU A 39 -17.18 -12.36 2.55
C LEU A 39 -17.64 -13.55 1.71
N TRP A 40 -16.70 -14.39 1.24
CA TRP A 40 -17.04 -15.66 0.58
C TRP A 40 -17.81 -16.62 1.50
N TRP A 41 -17.55 -16.61 2.82
CA TRP A 41 -18.28 -17.44 3.78
C TRP A 41 -19.71 -16.98 4.05
N ILE A 42 -20.10 -15.80 3.59
CA ILE A 42 -21.42 -15.19 3.78
C ILE A 42 -22.21 -15.17 2.45
N ASP A 43 -21.77 -15.95 1.45
CA ASP A 43 -22.43 -16.13 0.14
C ASP A 43 -22.71 -14.82 -0.62
N PHE A 44 -21.87 -13.79 -0.46
CA PHE A 44 -22.00 -12.57 -1.25
C PHE A 44 -21.76 -12.81 -2.75
N PRO A 45 -22.54 -12.15 -3.64
CA PRO A 45 -22.28 -12.17 -5.08
C PRO A 45 -20.84 -11.73 -5.40
N PHE A 46 -20.19 -12.40 -6.35
CA PHE A 46 -18.77 -12.19 -6.66
C PHE A 46 -18.39 -10.72 -6.85
N VAL A 47 -19.17 -9.96 -7.64
CA VAL A 47 -18.87 -8.55 -7.92
C VAL A 47 -18.94 -7.69 -6.65
N VAL A 48 -19.97 -7.89 -5.82
CA VAL A 48 -20.12 -7.13 -4.57
C VAL A 48 -19.00 -7.47 -3.60
N ARG A 49 -18.65 -8.76 -3.53
CA ARG A 49 -17.57 -9.27 -2.69
C ARG A 49 -16.22 -8.64 -3.06
N THR A 50 -15.85 -8.68 -4.34
CA THR A 50 -14.55 -8.18 -4.80
C THR A 50 -14.45 -6.67 -4.64
N THR A 51 -15.51 -5.92 -4.96
CA THR A 51 -15.54 -4.48 -4.73
C THR A 51 -15.42 -4.13 -3.23
N ALA A 52 -16.15 -4.84 -2.37
CA ALA A 52 -16.05 -4.63 -0.92
C ALA A 52 -14.66 -5.00 -0.39
N ALA A 53 -14.06 -6.09 -0.85
CA ALA A 53 -12.70 -6.49 -0.47
C ALA A 53 -11.66 -5.45 -0.87
N VAL A 54 -11.76 -4.88 -2.08
CA VAL A 54 -10.88 -3.77 -2.52
C VAL A 54 -11.07 -2.55 -1.63
N GLY A 55 -12.31 -2.17 -1.32
CA GLY A 55 -12.59 -1.04 -0.41
C GLY A 55 -12.04 -1.27 1.01
N ILE A 56 -12.16 -2.48 1.54
CA ILE A 56 -11.58 -2.86 2.84
C ILE A 56 -10.05 -2.86 2.79
N GLY A 57 -9.45 -3.33 1.69
CA GLY A 57 -8.01 -3.23 1.45
C GLY A 57 -7.53 -1.78 1.45
N PHE A 58 -8.29 -0.88 0.80
CA PHE A 58 -7.99 0.55 0.79
C PHE A 58 -8.04 1.13 2.20
N ILE A 59 -9.07 0.84 3.02
CA ILE A 59 -9.11 1.25 4.43
C ILE A 59 -7.92 0.68 5.21
N GLY A 60 -7.59 -0.59 4.97
CA GLY A 60 -6.43 -1.25 5.56
C GLY A 60 -5.11 -0.54 5.28
N LEU A 61 -4.96 0.06 4.10
CA LEU A 61 -3.79 0.86 3.73
C LEU A 61 -3.61 2.07 4.66
N PHE A 62 -4.67 2.86 4.90
CA PHE A 62 -4.59 4.04 5.79
C PHE A 62 -4.29 3.64 7.23
N VAL A 63 -4.90 2.54 7.70
CA VAL A 63 -4.63 2.01 9.04
C VAL A 63 -3.18 1.53 9.15
N ALA A 64 -2.70 0.77 8.17
CA ALA A 64 -1.33 0.28 8.15
C ALA A 64 -0.32 1.44 8.08
N SER A 65 -0.56 2.43 7.21
CA SER A 65 0.26 3.64 7.12
C SER A 65 0.33 4.34 8.48
N TYR A 66 -0.81 4.56 9.14
CA TYR A 66 -0.84 5.23 10.43
C TYR A 66 -0.04 4.46 11.51
N LEU A 67 -0.12 3.13 11.51
CA LEU A 67 0.61 2.31 12.47
C LEU A 67 2.12 2.27 12.21
N ILE A 68 2.55 2.40 10.95
CA ILE A 68 3.96 2.34 10.55
C ILE A 68 4.63 3.72 10.68
N THR A 69 3.99 4.77 10.17
CA THR A 69 4.59 6.10 10.02
C THR A 69 4.01 7.16 10.95
N GLY A 70 2.89 6.87 11.63
CA GLY A 70 2.12 7.86 12.38
C GLY A 70 1.24 8.76 11.50
N LYS A 71 1.26 8.60 10.17
CA LYS A 71 0.45 9.38 9.22
C LYS A 71 -0.56 8.46 8.50
N PHE A 72 -1.79 8.94 8.33
CA PHE A 72 -2.82 8.19 7.61
C PHE A 72 -2.56 8.10 6.11
N VAL A 73 -1.79 9.03 5.55
CA VAL A 73 -1.41 9.01 4.14
C VAL A 73 -0.16 8.13 3.99
N PRO A 74 -0.19 7.11 3.11
CA PRO A 74 0.98 6.30 2.78
C PRO A 74 2.17 7.20 2.42
N PRO A 75 3.38 6.87 2.89
CA PRO A 75 4.58 7.60 2.49
C PRO A 75 4.81 7.40 0.97
N ASP A 76 5.14 8.47 0.25
CA ASP A 76 5.57 8.38 -1.15
C ASP A 76 6.97 7.72 -1.17
N GLY A 77 7.11 6.66 -1.96
CA GLY A 77 8.31 5.87 -2.00
C GLY A 77 9.46 6.55 -2.71
N ASN A 78 10.46 6.94 -1.92
CA ASN A 78 11.88 6.80 -2.26
C ASN A 78 12.71 6.82 -0.98
N ALA A 79 13.52 5.79 -0.77
CA ALA A 79 14.46 5.69 0.35
C ALA A 79 15.73 6.56 0.16
N ASP A 80 15.80 7.33 -0.94
CA ASP A 80 16.86 8.31 -1.24
C ASP A 80 16.34 9.76 -1.32
N ASP A 81 15.04 10.00 -1.17
CA ASP A 81 14.49 11.36 -1.12
C ASP A 81 14.39 11.78 0.36
N GLU A 82 15.55 12.11 0.93
CA GLU A 82 15.68 12.97 2.14
C GLU A 82 15.31 14.43 1.84
N ASP A 83 14.72 14.73 0.69
CA ASP A 83 14.19 16.05 0.39
C ASP A 83 12.70 16.08 0.73
N GLU A 84 12.38 17.06 1.58
CA GLU A 84 11.11 17.40 2.17
C GLU A 84 9.89 17.08 1.28
N PRO A 85 8.73 16.69 1.87
CA PRO A 85 7.51 16.64 1.08
C PRO A 85 7.31 18.02 0.46
N GLU A 86 7.43 18.13 -0.86
CA GLU A 86 7.14 19.34 -1.63
C GLU A 86 5.79 19.84 -1.10
N GLU A 87 5.84 20.93 -0.32
CA GLU A 87 4.67 21.58 0.21
C GLU A 87 3.81 21.92 -1.00
N TYR A 88 2.57 21.42 -1.03
CA TYR A 88 1.64 21.74 -2.10
C TYR A 88 1.49 23.27 -2.14
N VAL A 89 2.22 23.94 -3.02
CA VAL A 89 2.08 25.38 -3.25
C VAL A 89 0.78 25.53 -4.02
N ASP A 90 -0.25 26.05 -3.35
CA ASP A 90 -1.51 26.40 -4.01
C ASP A 90 -1.21 27.46 -5.08
N GLU A 91 -1.35 27.11 -6.36
CA GLU A 91 -1.16 28.03 -7.50
C GLU A 91 -2.15 29.23 -7.46
N MET A 92 -3.10 29.24 -6.53
CA MET A 92 -4.10 30.29 -6.30
C MET A 92 -3.81 31.19 -5.08
N ASP A 93 -2.64 31.12 -4.44
CA ASP A 93 -2.26 32.06 -3.39
C ASP A 93 -1.82 33.42 -4.03
N PRO A 94 -2.46 34.57 -3.69
CA PRO A 94 -2.19 35.85 -4.35
C PRO A 94 -0.89 36.56 -3.94
#